data_AF-A0A0C3SCZ1-F1
#
_entry.id   AF-A0A0C3SCZ1-F1
#
_cell.length_a   1.000
_cell.length_b   1.000
_cell.length_c   1.000
_cell.angle_alpha   90.00
_cell.angle_beta   90.00
_cell.angle_gamma   90.00
#
_symmetry.space_group_name_H-M   'P 1'
#
loop_
_entity.id
_entity.type
_entity.pdbx_description
1 polymer ?
#
loop_
_entity_poly.entity_id
_entity_poly.type
_entity_poly.pdbx_seq_one_letter_code
_entity_poly.pdbx_strand_id
1 'polypeptide(L)'
;MSTLDSFVRSSKPPPEIVSTSQEIRDRGSIFIANIFRATSEAEARRSVAHLRNVVHGQKRASHEMCAWRCMVLKPERTGLAGEDDFEVRQGNEDDGEKWGSMRILKVMQAEGVIDAVVVVSRWYGGEMIGPARFSHIETCTREACRSFRVRDEVEELVVTLRSLDDILVTLRAELQVLRVSQSTFEDTKTIERKAPDYDTLMDSLDVEKAKRLVAAREKAIKSVKLNIQKLTPRSSGSDDIKADHTS
;
A
#
# COMPACT_ATOMS: atom_id res chain seq x y z
N MET A 1 -11.08 -39.65 -5.55
CA MET A 1 -12.01 -38.52 -5.33
C MET A 1 -11.48 -37.69 -4.18
N SER A 2 -10.81 -36.57 -4.45
CA SER A 2 -10.30 -35.64 -3.42
C SER A 2 -10.39 -34.23 -3.99
N THR A 3 -11.60 -33.68 -4.02
CA THR A 3 -11.88 -32.44 -4.77
C THR A 3 -12.75 -31.43 -4.03
N LEU A 4 -13.09 -31.65 -2.76
CA LEU A 4 -13.89 -30.68 -1.98
C LEU A 4 -13.23 -30.20 -0.68
N ASP A 5 -12.45 -31.02 0.02
CA ASP A 5 -11.96 -30.68 1.37
C ASP A 5 -10.83 -29.64 1.42
N SER A 6 -10.11 -29.40 0.31
CA SER A 6 -9.08 -28.35 0.27
C SER A 6 -9.66 -26.93 0.16
N PHE A 7 -10.90 -26.79 -0.31
CA PHE A 7 -11.58 -25.50 -0.45
C PHE A 7 -12.18 -24.98 0.86
N VAL A 8 -12.39 -25.85 1.85
CA VAL A 8 -13.12 -25.52 3.09
C VAL A 8 -12.19 -24.98 4.21
N ARG A 9 -10.86 -24.94 4.01
CA ARG A 9 -9.89 -24.63 5.10
C ARG A 9 -9.04 -23.36 4.94
N SER A 10 -9.26 -22.53 3.92
CA SER A 10 -8.58 -21.23 3.83
C SER A 10 -9.48 -20.13 4.40
N SER A 11 -9.20 -19.68 5.62
CA SER A 11 -9.78 -18.45 6.17
C SER A 11 -9.30 -17.18 5.46
N LYS A 12 -8.23 -17.28 4.64
CA LYS A 12 -7.70 -16.15 3.89
C LYS A 12 -8.56 -15.87 2.65
N PRO A 13 -8.90 -14.60 2.39
CA PRO A 13 -9.62 -14.22 1.18
C PRO A 13 -8.83 -14.62 -0.07
N PRO A 14 -9.50 -14.81 -1.22
CA PRO A 14 -8.83 -15.09 -2.48
C PRO A 14 -7.87 -13.96 -2.85
N PRO A 15 -6.71 -14.26 -3.47
CA PRO A 15 -5.80 -13.23 -3.98
C PRO A 15 -6.50 -12.30 -4.98
N GLU A 16 -6.32 -10.99 -4.83
CA GLU A 16 -6.89 -9.97 -5.72
C GLU A 16 -5.81 -9.36 -6.62
N ILE A 17 -6.16 -9.16 -7.89
CA ILE A 17 -5.31 -8.45 -8.85
C ILE A 17 -5.38 -6.96 -8.53
N VAL A 18 -4.23 -6.37 -8.17
CA VAL A 18 -4.16 -4.94 -7.83
C VAL A 18 -4.06 -4.08 -9.09
N SER A 19 -3.35 -4.58 -10.10
CA SER A 19 -3.24 -3.93 -11.41
C SER A 19 -3.00 -4.94 -12.52
N THR A 20 -3.45 -4.57 -13.72
CA THR A 20 -3.23 -5.31 -14.96
C THR A 20 -2.59 -4.37 -15.98
N SER A 21 -1.62 -4.84 -16.76
CA SER A 21 -1.03 -4.06 -17.86
C SER A 21 -1.99 -3.90 -19.03
N GLN A 22 -1.63 -3.05 -20.00
CA GLN A 22 -2.27 -3.15 -21.30
C GLN A 22 -1.93 -4.49 -21.95
N GLU A 23 -2.87 -4.97 -22.77
CA GLU A 23 -2.70 -6.18 -23.54
C GLU A 23 -1.82 -5.88 -24.77
N ILE A 24 -0.73 -6.63 -24.93
CA ILE A 24 0.10 -6.56 -26.13
C ILE A 24 -0.24 -7.73 -27.04
N ARG A 25 -0.50 -7.43 -28.31
CA ARG A 25 -0.71 -8.43 -29.38
C ARG A 25 0.42 -8.35 -30.41
N ASP A 26 1.08 -9.46 -30.68
CA ASP A 26 2.12 -9.57 -31.71
C ASP A 26 2.07 -10.96 -32.35
N ARG A 27 1.85 -11.02 -33.67
CA ARG A 27 1.80 -12.26 -34.47
C ARG A 27 0.97 -13.37 -33.82
N GLY A 28 -0.25 -13.01 -33.42
CA GLY A 28 -1.22 -13.89 -32.77
C GLY A 28 -0.92 -14.19 -31.29
N SER A 29 0.26 -13.87 -30.78
CA SER A 29 0.57 -13.98 -29.35
C SER A 29 -0.04 -12.82 -28.57
N ILE A 30 -0.49 -13.10 -27.35
CA ILE A 30 -1.05 -12.12 -26.42
C ILE A 30 -0.22 -12.12 -25.14
N PHE A 31 0.10 -10.94 -24.62
CA PHE A 31 0.81 -10.75 -23.35
C PHE A 31 0.02 -9.83 -22.43
N ILE A 32 -0.14 -10.26 -21.17
CA ILE A 32 -0.77 -9.46 -20.10
C ILE A 32 0.02 -9.69 -18.81
N ALA A 33 0.36 -8.63 -18.09
CA ALA A 33 0.91 -8.72 -16.74
C ALA A 33 -0.17 -8.45 -15.70
N ASN A 34 -0.25 -9.28 -14.66
CA ASN A 34 -1.06 -9.06 -13.48
C ASN A 34 -0.15 -9.00 -12.25
N ILE A 35 -0.39 -8.04 -11.36
CA ILE A 35 0.34 -7.89 -10.10
C ILE A 35 -0.58 -8.06 -8.90
N PHE A 36 -0.11 -8.81 -7.91
CA PHE A 36 -0.78 -9.11 -6.65
C PHE A 36 0.09 -8.66 -5.49
N ARG A 37 -0.54 -8.24 -4.38
CA ARG A 37 0.18 -8.09 -3.09
C ARG A 37 0.62 -9.46 -2.58
N ALA A 38 1.86 -9.55 -2.10
CA ALA A 38 2.42 -10.75 -1.50
C ALA A 38 3.54 -10.39 -0.54
N THR A 39 3.36 -10.66 0.75
CA THR A 39 4.37 -10.39 1.80
C THR A 39 5.24 -11.60 2.10
N SER A 40 5.00 -12.72 1.40
CA SER A 40 5.79 -13.94 1.53
C SER A 40 5.77 -14.74 0.24
N GLU A 41 6.77 -15.60 0.07
CA GLU A 41 6.82 -16.55 -1.04
C GLU A 41 5.56 -17.42 -1.13
N ALA A 42 5.01 -17.84 0.02
CA ALA A 42 3.81 -18.66 0.06
C ALA A 42 2.58 -17.92 -0.50
N GLU A 43 2.47 -16.61 -0.25
CA GLU A 43 1.40 -15.78 -0.81
C GLU A 43 1.62 -15.47 -2.29
N ALA A 44 2.87 -15.27 -2.70
CA ALA A 44 3.22 -15.15 -4.12
C ALA A 44 2.81 -16.41 -4.89
N ARG A 45 3.20 -17.59 -4.42
CA ARG A 45 2.83 -18.89 -5.01
C ARG A 45 1.32 -19.10 -5.04
N ARG A 46 0.60 -18.70 -3.98
CA ARG A 46 -0.88 -18.76 -3.94
C ARG A 46 -1.51 -17.88 -5.02
N SER A 47 -0.99 -16.68 -5.22
CA SER A 47 -1.49 -15.73 -6.22
C SER A 47 -1.27 -16.24 -7.65
N VAL A 48 -0.08 -16.80 -7.93
CA VAL A 48 0.21 -17.45 -9.22
C VAL A 48 -0.76 -18.61 -9.46
N ALA A 49 -0.96 -19.48 -8.47
CA ALA A 49 -1.90 -20.60 -8.59
C ALA A 49 -3.36 -20.14 -8.76
N HIS A 50 -3.75 -19.06 -8.10
CA HIS A 50 -5.08 -18.46 -8.25
C HIS A 50 -5.29 -17.92 -9.67
N LEU A 51 -4.34 -17.14 -10.19
CA LEU A 51 -4.39 -16.63 -11.56
C LEU A 51 -4.52 -17.78 -12.57
N ARG A 52 -3.66 -18.80 -12.45
CA ARG A 52 -3.64 -19.96 -13.34
C ARG A 52 -4.96 -20.72 -13.39
N ASN A 53 -5.48 -21.07 -12.21
CA ASN A 53 -6.53 -22.07 -12.09
C ASN A 53 -7.93 -21.45 -12.00
N VAL A 54 -8.03 -20.20 -11.52
CA VAL A 54 -9.31 -19.52 -11.32
C VAL A 54 -9.50 -18.46 -12.40
N VAL A 55 -8.60 -17.46 -12.46
CA VAL A 55 -8.75 -16.33 -13.40
C VAL A 55 -8.65 -16.78 -14.85
N HIS A 56 -7.62 -17.57 -15.17
CA HIS A 56 -7.42 -18.15 -16.50
C HIS A 56 -8.02 -19.56 -16.64
N GLY A 57 -8.87 -19.98 -15.69
CA GLY A 57 -9.44 -21.33 -15.67
C GLY A 57 -10.19 -21.71 -16.96
N GLN A 58 -10.94 -20.76 -17.54
CA GLN A 58 -11.66 -20.95 -18.80
C GLN A 58 -10.78 -20.89 -20.04
N LYS A 59 -9.71 -20.08 -20.01
CA LYS A 59 -8.79 -19.87 -21.14
C LYS A 59 -7.36 -19.81 -20.65
N ARG A 60 -6.76 -21.00 -20.47
CA ARG A 60 -5.40 -21.12 -19.96
C ARG A 60 -4.39 -20.42 -20.86
N ALA A 61 -3.49 -19.68 -20.23
CA ALA A 61 -2.30 -19.17 -20.88
C ALA A 61 -1.38 -20.33 -21.28
N SER A 62 -0.61 -20.14 -22.33
CA SER A 62 0.43 -21.09 -22.75
C SER A 62 1.60 -21.08 -21.77
N HIS A 63 1.93 -19.90 -21.23
CA HIS A 63 2.97 -19.70 -20.23
C HIS A 63 2.53 -18.63 -19.23
N GLU A 64 2.84 -18.84 -17.96
CA GLU A 64 2.67 -17.87 -16.88
C GLU A 64 3.97 -17.71 -16.11
N MET A 65 4.83 -16.82 -16.62
CA MET A 65 6.08 -16.48 -15.96
C MET A 65 5.80 -15.59 -14.76
N CYS A 66 6.49 -15.78 -13.66
CA CYS A 66 6.33 -14.91 -12.50
C CYS A 66 7.65 -14.51 -11.85
N ALA A 67 7.63 -13.37 -11.17
CA ALA A 67 8.66 -12.98 -10.23
C ALA A 67 8.04 -12.30 -9.02
N TRP A 68 8.65 -12.47 -7.85
CA TRP A 68 8.19 -11.89 -6.60
C TRP A 68 9.34 -11.30 -5.81
N ARG A 69 9.02 -10.28 -5.01
CA ARG A 69 9.94 -9.62 -4.08
C ARG A 69 9.16 -9.32 -2.81
N CYS A 70 9.65 -9.76 -1.65
CA CYS A 70 9.01 -9.55 -0.35
C CYS A 70 10.03 -9.05 0.66
N MET A 71 9.69 -8.01 1.40
CA MET A 71 10.44 -7.59 2.57
C MET A 71 10.06 -8.49 3.74
N VAL A 72 11.03 -9.17 4.31
CA VAL A 72 10.81 -10.15 5.39
C VAL A 72 11.71 -9.83 6.58
N LEU A 73 11.20 -10.16 7.76
CA LEU A 73 11.98 -10.09 8.99
C LEU A 73 13.08 -11.17 8.96
N LYS A 74 14.32 -10.76 9.24
CA LYS A 74 15.44 -11.70 9.36
C LYS A 74 15.20 -12.64 10.55
N PRO A 75 15.70 -13.89 10.49
CA PRO A 75 15.65 -14.78 11.63
C PRO A 75 16.24 -14.12 12.88
N GLU A 76 15.63 -14.40 14.04
CA GLU A 76 16.10 -13.91 15.35
C GLU A 76 16.04 -12.39 15.56
N ARG A 77 15.39 -11.65 14.64
CA ARG A 77 15.13 -10.22 14.79
C ARG A 77 13.71 -9.95 15.25
N THR A 78 13.48 -8.79 15.86
CA THR A 78 12.17 -8.38 16.39
C THR A 78 11.45 -7.39 15.48
N GLY A 79 12.18 -6.72 14.57
CA GLY A 79 11.64 -5.68 13.70
C GLY A 79 11.56 -4.31 14.36
N LEU A 80 12.02 -4.21 15.62
CA LEU A 80 11.99 -2.97 16.40
C LEU A 80 13.34 -2.24 16.41
N ALA A 81 14.44 -2.91 16.02
CA ALA A 81 15.78 -2.34 16.06
C ALA A 81 16.12 -1.47 14.83
N GLY A 82 15.19 -1.36 13.87
CA GLY A 82 15.33 -0.56 12.66
C GLY A 82 15.37 -1.40 11.38
N GLU A 83 15.77 -0.77 10.28
CA GLU A 83 15.73 -1.35 8.93
C GLU A 83 16.63 -2.60 8.78
N ASP A 84 17.72 -2.68 9.56
CA ASP A 84 18.65 -3.81 9.55
C ASP A 84 18.02 -5.13 9.99
N ASP A 85 16.86 -5.10 10.64
CA ASP A 85 16.10 -6.29 11.01
C ASP A 85 15.41 -6.95 9.80
N PHE A 86 15.34 -6.26 8.65
CA PHE A 86 14.63 -6.74 7.47
C PHE A 86 15.59 -7.08 6.32
N GLU A 87 15.15 -7.99 5.45
CA GLU A 87 15.82 -8.32 4.19
C GLU A 87 14.79 -8.45 3.06
N VAL A 88 15.22 -8.24 1.82
CA VAL A 88 14.38 -8.51 0.65
C VAL A 88 14.68 -9.91 0.15
N ARG A 89 13.69 -10.80 0.23
CA ARG A 89 13.70 -12.09 -0.47
C ARG A 89 13.02 -11.96 -1.82
N GLN A 90 13.49 -12.72 -2.80
CA GLN A 90 12.97 -12.66 -4.16
C GLN A 90 13.13 -14.01 -4.87
N GLY A 91 12.26 -14.27 -5.84
CA GLY A 91 12.27 -15.49 -6.65
C GLY A 91 11.60 -15.28 -7.99
N ASN A 92 11.79 -16.21 -8.92
CA ASN A 92 11.20 -16.17 -10.26
C ASN A 92 11.02 -17.59 -10.84
N GLU A 93 10.01 -17.78 -11.70
CA GLU A 93 9.68 -19.05 -12.35
C GLU A 93 9.24 -18.80 -13.80
N ASP A 94 9.84 -19.49 -14.78
CA ASP A 94 9.64 -19.24 -16.23
C ASP A 94 8.40 -19.90 -16.85
N ASP A 95 7.89 -20.98 -16.25
CA ASP A 95 6.75 -21.76 -16.78
C ASP A 95 6.88 -22.15 -18.28
N GLY A 96 8.07 -22.60 -18.67
CA GLY A 96 8.38 -23.02 -20.05
C GLY A 96 8.79 -21.89 -21.01
N GLU A 97 8.52 -20.63 -20.66
CA GLU A 97 8.99 -19.45 -21.40
C GLU A 97 10.38 -19.05 -20.89
N LYS A 98 11.40 -19.82 -21.31
CA LYS A 98 12.78 -19.68 -20.79
C LYS A 98 13.28 -18.23 -20.83
N TRP A 99 13.86 -17.81 -19.71
CA TRP A 99 14.46 -16.50 -19.44
C TRP A 99 13.47 -15.34 -19.31
N GLY A 100 12.16 -15.58 -19.39
CA GLY A 100 11.15 -14.54 -19.28
C GLY A 100 11.01 -14.01 -17.85
N SER A 101 11.00 -14.89 -16.85
CA SER A 101 10.78 -14.53 -15.44
C SER A 101 11.90 -13.67 -14.86
N MET A 102 13.14 -13.91 -15.29
CA MET A 102 14.29 -13.07 -14.93
C MET A 102 14.14 -11.64 -15.47
N ARG A 103 13.46 -11.44 -16.62
CA ARG A 103 13.14 -10.09 -17.13
C ARG A 103 12.14 -9.39 -16.22
N ILE A 104 11.11 -10.12 -15.79
CA ILE A 104 10.10 -9.61 -14.85
C ILE A 104 10.79 -9.14 -13.57
N LEU A 105 11.64 -9.99 -12.97
CA LEU A 105 12.35 -9.66 -11.73
C LEU A 105 13.21 -8.39 -11.89
N LYS A 106 13.96 -8.25 -13.00
CA LYS A 106 14.77 -7.06 -13.28
C LYS A 106 13.93 -5.80 -13.39
N VAL A 107 12.76 -5.87 -14.02
CA VAL A 107 11.85 -4.72 -14.11
C VAL A 107 11.27 -4.37 -12.73
N MET A 108 10.87 -5.36 -11.93
CA MET A 108 10.40 -5.11 -10.55
C MET A 108 11.48 -4.43 -9.70
N GLN A 109 12.75 -4.83 -9.85
CA GLN A 109 13.88 -4.18 -9.18
C GLN A 109 14.06 -2.73 -9.64
N ALA A 110 14.04 -2.49 -10.95
CA ALA A 110 14.20 -1.16 -11.53
C ALA A 110 13.05 -0.20 -11.15
N GLU A 111 11.82 -0.72 -11.06
CA GLU A 111 10.65 0.06 -10.65
C GLU A 111 10.51 0.17 -9.12
N GLY A 112 11.35 -0.52 -8.33
CA GLY A 112 11.32 -0.46 -6.87
C GLY A 112 10.16 -1.20 -6.22
N VAL A 113 9.49 -2.12 -6.92
CA VAL A 113 8.31 -2.84 -6.42
C VAL A 113 8.70 -3.98 -5.48
N ILE A 114 8.23 -3.90 -4.24
CA ILE A 114 8.36 -4.92 -3.19
C ILE A 114 6.98 -5.34 -2.67
N ASP A 115 6.96 -6.38 -1.85
CA ASP A 115 5.75 -7.01 -1.29
C ASP A 115 4.68 -7.35 -2.34
N ALA A 116 5.16 -7.84 -3.48
CA ALA A 116 4.32 -8.15 -4.62
C ALA A 116 4.87 -9.33 -5.44
N VAL A 117 3.97 -9.94 -6.20
CA VAL A 117 4.27 -10.87 -7.28
C VAL A 117 3.69 -10.34 -8.58
N VAL A 118 4.51 -10.32 -9.63
CA VAL A 118 4.06 -10.07 -11.01
C VAL A 118 4.01 -11.40 -11.76
N VAL A 119 2.91 -11.63 -12.46
CA VAL A 119 2.74 -12.76 -13.37
C VAL A 119 2.48 -12.21 -14.76
N VAL A 120 3.35 -12.56 -15.71
CA VAL A 120 3.13 -12.27 -17.13
C VAL A 120 2.60 -13.53 -17.79
N SER A 121 1.36 -13.44 -18.27
CA SER A 121 0.68 -14.51 -18.98
C SER A 121 0.83 -14.31 -20.48
N ARG A 122 1.29 -15.36 -21.17
CA ARG A 122 1.40 -15.40 -22.63
C ARG A 122 0.44 -16.45 -23.18
N TRP A 123 -0.40 -16.06 -24.15
CA TRP A 123 -1.10 -17.00 -25.03
C TRP A 123 -0.33 -17.08 -26.35
N TYR A 124 0.16 -18.27 -26.71
CA TYR A 124 0.94 -18.48 -27.93
C TYR A 124 0.05 -18.42 -29.18
N GLY A 125 0.48 -17.65 -30.18
CA GLY A 125 -0.28 -17.42 -31.41
C GLY A 125 -0.03 -18.40 -32.55
N GLY A 126 0.90 -19.33 -32.39
CA GLY A 126 1.35 -20.22 -33.48
C GLY A 126 2.67 -19.82 -34.12
N GLU A 127 3.13 -18.57 -33.96
CA GLU A 127 4.38 -18.05 -34.54
C GLU A 127 5.46 -17.73 -33.49
N MET A 128 6.70 -18.15 -33.77
CA MET A 128 7.86 -17.85 -32.92
C MET A 128 8.29 -16.40 -33.07
N ILE A 129 7.92 -15.55 -32.11
CA ILE A 129 8.27 -14.13 -32.13
C ILE A 129 9.72 -13.81 -31.69
N GLY A 130 10.52 -14.83 -31.38
CA GLY A 130 11.95 -14.70 -31.09
C GLY A 130 12.24 -13.80 -29.88
N PRO A 131 13.31 -13.00 -29.91
CA PRO A 131 13.68 -12.09 -28.83
C PRO A 131 12.64 -11.00 -28.50
N ALA A 132 11.75 -10.66 -29.45
CA ALA A 132 10.74 -9.60 -29.26
C ALA A 132 9.81 -9.87 -28.07
N ARG A 133 9.57 -11.14 -27.74
CA ARG A 133 8.78 -11.52 -26.55
C ARG A 133 9.33 -10.95 -25.25
N PHE A 134 10.65 -10.82 -25.12
CA PHE A 134 11.25 -10.29 -23.90
C PHE A 134 10.92 -8.81 -23.73
N SER A 135 10.92 -8.04 -24.82
CA SER A 135 10.47 -6.65 -24.80
C SER A 135 9.00 -6.51 -24.40
N HIS A 136 8.13 -7.41 -24.86
CA HIS A 136 6.71 -7.44 -24.47
C HIS A 136 6.54 -7.77 -22.99
N ILE A 137 7.25 -8.80 -22.50
CA ILE A 137 7.26 -9.19 -21.08
C ILE A 137 7.70 -8.02 -20.19
N GLU A 138 8.80 -7.34 -20.55
CA GLU A 138 9.30 -6.19 -19.81
C GLU A 138 8.33 -5.01 -19.84
N THR A 139 7.70 -4.76 -21.00
CA THR A 139 6.74 -3.65 -21.17
C THR A 139 5.49 -3.88 -20.33
N CYS A 140 4.83 -5.03 -20.45
CA CYS A 140 3.67 -5.38 -19.64
C CYS A 140 4.01 -5.32 -18.13
N THR A 141 5.16 -5.88 -17.73
CA THR A 141 5.61 -5.84 -16.33
C THR A 141 5.76 -4.41 -15.83
N ARG A 142 6.38 -3.54 -16.62
CA ARG A 142 6.63 -2.14 -16.25
C ARG A 142 5.34 -1.37 -16.07
N GLU A 143 4.38 -1.55 -16.97
CA GLU A 143 3.06 -0.91 -16.87
C GLU A 143 2.30 -1.34 -15.62
N ALA A 144 2.28 -2.65 -15.32
CA ALA A 144 1.65 -3.18 -14.12
C ALA A 144 2.34 -2.66 -12.84
N CYS A 145 3.68 -2.63 -12.81
CA CYS A 145 4.47 -2.12 -11.68
C CYS A 145 4.19 -0.64 -11.40
N ARG A 146 4.13 0.19 -12.45
CA ARG A 146 3.88 1.64 -12.28
C ARG A 146 2.49 1.91 -11.73
N SER A 147 1.48 1.23 -12.28
CA SER A 147 0.09 1.36 -11.83
C SER A 147 -0.08 0.87 -10.39
N PHE A 148 0.59 -0.24 -10.03
CA PHE A 148 0.65 -0.72 -8.65
C PHE A 148 1.23 0.31 -7.69
N ARG A 149 2.36 0.94 -8.04
CA ARG A 149 3.00 1.95 -7.18
C ARG A 149 2.13 3.17 -6.93
N VAL A 150 1.45 3.66 -7.97
CA VAL A 150 0.53 4.79 -7.82
C VAL A 150 -0.60 4.43 -6.86
N ARG A 151 -1.15 3.22 -6.97
CA ARG A 151 -2.18 2.73 -6.04
C ARG A 151 -1.66 2.58 -4.62
N ASP A 152 -0.47 2.02 -4.46
CA ASP A 152 0.17 1.85 -3.15
C ASP A 152 0.42 3.20 -2.46
N GLU A 153 0.91 4.19 -3.21
CA GLU A 153 1.14 5.56 -2.70
C GLU A 153 -0.18 6.23 -2.27
N VAL A 154 -1.25 6.11 -3.06
CA VAL A 154 -2.56 6.66 -2.68
C VAL A 154 -3.12 5.96 -1.44
N GLU A 155 -2.95 4.65 -1.33
CA GLU A 155 -3.41 3.89 -0.17
C GLU A 155 -2.71 4.33 1.12
N GLU A 156 -1.39 4.50 1.07
CA GLU A 156 -0.59 5.03 2.18
C GLU A 156 -1.02 6.45 2.58
N LEU A 157 -1.25 7.33 1.59
CA LEU A 157 -1.74 8.69 1.84
C LEU A 157 -3.14 8.70 2.46
N VAL A 158 -4.03 7.79 2.06
CA VAL A 158 -5.37 7.67 2.66
C VAL A 158 -5.30 7.15 4.09
N VAL A 159 -4.43 6.17 4.38
CA VAL A 159 -4.18 5.73 5.76
C VAL A 159 -3.69 6.90 6.62
N THR A 160 -2.74 7.67 6.10
CA THR A 160 -2.23 8.88 6.76
C THR A 160 -3.33 9.90 6.99
N LEU A 161 -4.18 10.16 6.00
CA LEU A 161 -5.31 11.09 6.11
C LEU A 161 -6.28 10.69 7.22
N ARG A 162 -6.65 9.41 7.29
CA ARG A 162 -7.54 8.89 8.34
C ARG A 162 -6.94 9.11 9.73
N SER A 163 -5.64 8.82 9.91
CA SER A 163 -4.94 9.07 11.17
C SER A 163 -4.92 10.56 11.54
N LEU A 164 -4.67 11.45 10.58
CA LEU A 164 -4.68 12.90 10.81
C LEU A 164 -6.09 13.41 11.15
N ASP A 165 -7.14 12.83 10.56
CA ASP A 165 -8.53 13.15 10.88
C ASP A 165 -8.88 12.74 12.32
N ASP A 166 -8.47 11.55 12.78
CA ASP A 166 -8.67 11.09 14.17
C ASP A 166 -7.97 12.01 15.18
N ILE A 167 -6.73 12.43 14.87
CA ILE A 167 -5.98 13.41 15.68
C ILE A 167 -6.73 14.75 15.71
N LEU A 168 -7.27 15.21 14.59
CA LEU A 168 -8.04 16.47 14.55
C LEU A 168 -9.33 16.38 15.35
N VAL A 169 -10.05 15.26 15.30
CA VAL A 169 -11.26 15.04 16.11
C VAL A 169 -10.91 15.16 17.59
N THR A 170 -9.85 14.49 18.02
CA THR A 170 -9.39 14.50 19.42
C THR A 170 -9.00 15.92 19.88
N LEU A 171 -8.16 16.61 19.12
CA LEU A 171 -7.70 17.97 19.47
C LEU A 171 -8.84 19.00 19.45
N ARG A 172 -9.81 18.85 18.56
CA ARG A 172 -10.98 19.75 18.54
C ARG A 172 -11.86 19.54 19.76
N ALA A 173 -12.06 18.31 20.21
CA ALA A 173 -12.79 18.00 21.43
C ALA A 173 -12.07 18.59 22.66
N GLU A 174 -10.75 18.43 22.77
CA GLU A 174 -9.94 19.04 23.84
C GLU A 174 -10.06 20.57 23.84
N LEU A 175 -9.92 21.20 22.68
CA LEU A 175 -10.07 22.64 22.53
C LEU A 175 -11.47 23.12 22.93
N GLN A 176 -12.51 22.35 22.63
CA GLN A 176 -13.88 22.66 23.03
C GLN A 176 -14.04 22.60 24.56
N VAL A 177 -13.50 21.59 25.22
CA VAL A 177 -13.52 21.49 26.69
C VAL A 177 -12.83 22.70 27.33
N LEU A 178 -11.65 23.09 26.83
CA LEU A 178 -10.92 24.27 27.34
C LEU A 178 -11.65 25.59 27.10
N ARG A 179 -12.45 25.70 26.02
CA ARG A 179 -13.28 26.88 25.77
C ARG A 179 -14.43 26.95 26.76
N VAL A 180 -15.14 25.84 26.95
CA VAL A 180 -16.29 25.76 27.87
C VAL A 180 -15.86 26.05 29.31
N SER A 181 -14.67 25.61 29.73
CA SER A 181 -14.16 25.91 31.07
C SER A 181 -13.80 27.38 31.29
N GLN A 182 -13.63 28.18 30.23
CA GLN A 182 -13.34 29.62 30.30
C GLN A 182 -14.57 30.52 30.09
N SER A 183 -15.71 29.98 29.62
CA SER A 183 -16.92 30.76 29.34
C SER A 183 -18.12 30.28 30.17
N THR A 184 -18.65 31.15 31.04
CA THR A 184 -19.97 30.99 31.66
C THR A 184 -21.06 31.39 30.65
N PHE A 185 -21.95 30.44 30.32
CA PHE A 185 -23.16 30.50 29.47
C PHE A 185 -23.06 30.16 27.96
N GLU A 186 -24.12 29.47 27.53
CA GLU A 186 -24.33 28.58 26.37
C GLU A 186 -24.50 29.27 25.01
N ASP A 187 -24.02 28.61 23.94
CA ASP A 187 -24.86 28.01 22.89
C ASP A 187 -23.93 27.32 21.87
N THR A 188 -23.80 25.99 21.93
CA THR A 188 -22.99 25.24 20.94
C THR A 188 -23.87 24.28 20.18
N LYS A 189 -24.34 24.71 19.00
CA LYS A 189 -24.78 23.79 17.94
C LYS A 189 -23.59 22.91 17.56
N THR A 190 -23.59 21.66 18.01
CA THR A 190 -22.71 20.60 17.52
C THR A 190 -23.07 20.34 16.06
N ILE A 191 -22.33 20.95 15.13
CA ILE A 191 -22.37 20.54 13.72
C ILE A 191 -21.57 19.23 13.66
N GLU A 192 -22.28 18.10 13.72
CA GLU A 192 -21.70 16.79 13.39
C GLU A 192 -21.21 16.84 11.94
N ARG A 193 -19.90 17.02 11.76
CA ARG A 193 -19.28 16.90 10.45
C ARG A 193 -19.07 15.42 10.18
N LYS A 194 -19.78 14.89 9.19
CA LYS A 194 -19.56 13.53 8.68
C LYS A 194 -18.08 13.34 8.34
N ALA A 195 -17.52 12.18 8.72
CA ALA A 195 -16.16 11.82 8.40
C ALA A 195 -15.92 11.92 6.88
N PRO A 196 -14.76 12.44 6.44
CA PRO A 196 -14.42 12.47 5.03
C PRO A 196 -14.38 11.05 4.45
N ASP A 197 -14.99 10.88 3.29
CA ASP A 197 -14.93 9.64 2.51
C ASP A 197 -13.81 9.75 1.47
N TYR A 198 -12.88 8.79 1.49
CA TYR A 198 -11.72 8.74 0.62
C TYR A 198 -11.86 7.69 -0.49
N ASP A 199 -13.00 7.02 -0.62
CA ASP A 199 -13.20 5.97 -1.63
C ASP A 199 -13.02 6.52 -3.05
N THR A 200 -13.55 7.71 -3.32
CA THR A 200 -13.35 8.43 -4.61
C THR A 200 -11.87 8.74 -4.92
N LEU A 201 -11.04 8.90 -3.89
CA LEU A 201 -9.60 9.17 -4.05
C LEU A 201 -8.86 7.87 -4.39
N MET A 202 -9.25 6.76 -3.76
CA MET A 202 -8.73 5.43 -4.09
C MET A 202 -9.09 5.00 -5.51
N ASP A 203 -10.30 5.34 -5.99
CA ASP A 203 -10.73 5.00 -7.35
C ASP A 203 -10.04 5.86 -8.42
N SER A 204 -9.87 7.15 -8.16
CA SER A 204 -9.28 8.09 -9.12
C SER A 204 -7.75 8.03 -9.17
N LEU A 205 -7.11 7.45 -8.15
CA LEU A 205 -5.66 7.37 -8.02
C LEU A 205 -4.96 8.75 -8.11
N ASP A 206 -5.63 9.82 -7.67
CA ASP A 206 -5.12 11.19 -7.71
C ASP A 206 -4.16 11.47 -6.53
N VAL A 207 -2.90 11.09 -6.73
CA VAL A 207 -1.79 11.28 -5.78
C VAL A 207 -1.65 12.75 -5.36
N GLU A 208 -1.78 13.70 -6.29
CA GLU A 208 -1.56 15.12 -6.02
C GLU A 208 -2.69 15.70 -5.17
N LYS A 209 -3.94 15.28 -5.38
CA LYS A 209 -5.05 15.61 -4.49
C LYS A 209 -4.85 14.98 -3.11
N ALA A 210 -4.42 13.73 -3.03
CA ALA A 210 -4.13 13.06 -1.77
C ALA A 210 -3.07 13.82 -0.95
N LYS A 211 -1.94 14.17 -1.56
CA LYS A 211 -0.86 14.97 -0.94
C LYS A 211 -1.34 16.34 -0.46
N ARG A 212 -2.14 17.04 -1.28
CA ARG A 212 -2.73 18.34 -0.90
C ARG A 212 -3.65 18.21 0.32
N LEU A 213 -4.44 17.14 0.41
CA LEU A 213 -5.30 16.89 1.56
C LEU A 213 -4.47 16.62 2.83
N VAL A 214 -3.40 15.83 2.73
CA VAL A 214 -2.50 15.54 3.87
C VAL A 214 -1.92 16.85 4.42
N ALA A 215 -1.33 17.68 3.56
CA ALA A 215 -0.76 18.96 3.96
C ALA A 215 -1.81 19.90 4.59
N ALA A 216 -3.05 19.89 4.08
CA ALA A 216 -4.15 20.67 4.65
C ALA A 216 -4.52 20.19 6.07
N ARG A 217 -4.50 18.88 6.32
CA ARG A 217 -4.78 18.29 7.64
C ARG A 217 -3.66 18.57 8.63
N GLU A 218 -2.40 18.44 8.23
CA GLU A 218 -1.25 18.81 9.05
C GLU A 218 -1.29 20.29 9.48
N LYS A 219 -1.60 21.19 8.54
CA LYS A 219 -1.76 22.63 8.83
C LYS A 219 -2.91 22.88 9.80
N ALA A 220 -4.03 22.17 9.65
CA ALA A 220 -5.15 22.28 10.57
C ALA A 220 -4.76 21.79 11.98
N ILE A 221 -4.05 20.67 12.11
CA ILE A 221 -3.56 20.15 13.39
C ILE A 221 -2.66 21.18 14.07
N LYS A 222 -1.70 21.73 13.32
CA LYS A 222 -0.79 22.78 13.84
C LYS A 222 -1.57 23.98 14.36
N SER A 223 -2.57 24.44 13.63
CA SER A 223 -3.42 25.56 14.05
C SER A 223 -4.23 25.25 15.32
N VAL A 224 -4.80 24.05 15.44
CA VAL A 224 -5.59 23.65 16.62
C VAL A 224 -4.69 23.52 17.85
N LYS A 225 -3.52 22.88 17.71
CA LYS A 225 -2.52 22.79 18.79
C LYS A 225 -2.08 24.16 19.31
N LEU A 226 -1.83 25.11 18.40
CA LEU A 226 -1.49 26.48 18.78
C LEU A 226 -2.61 27.18 19.57
N ASN A 227 -3.88 26.91 19.25
CA ASN A 227 -5.00 27.48 19.99
C ASN A 227 -5.16 26.83 21.36
N ILE A 228 -4.98 25.51 21.48
CA ILE A 228 -4.96 24.82 22.77
C ILE A 228 -3.87 25.42 23.66
N GLN A 229 -2.63 25.54 23.15
CA GLN A 229 -1.50 26.09 23.90
C GLN A 229 -1.76 27.52 24.43
N LYS A 230 -2.51 28.35 23.69
CA LYS A 230 -2.88 29.70 24.14
C LYS A 230 -3.91 29.69 25.27
N LEU A 231 -4.79 28.68 25.30
CA LEU A 231 -5.87 28.54 26.28
C LEU A 231 -5.42 27.76 27.53
N THR A 232 -4.41 26.90 27.41
CA THR A 232 -3.80 26.21 28.55
C THR A 232 -3.07 27.23 29.43
N PRO A 233 -3.45 27.38 30.72
CA PRO A 233 -2.75 28.29 31.61
C PRO A 233 -1.29 27.85 31.75
N ARG A 234 -0.35 28.78 31.56
CA ARG A 234 1.06 28.54 31.93
C ARG A 234 1.08 28.25 33.43
N SER A 235 1.50 27.06 33.83
CA SER A 235 1.85 26.80 35.21
C SER A 235 2.84 27.88 35.63
N SER A 236 2.44 28.72 36.58
CA SER A 236 3.31 29.69 37.23
C SER A 236 4.57 28.96 37.68
N GLY A 237 5.70 29.38 37.13
CA GLY A 237 7.00 29.04 37.67
C GLY A 237 7.01 29.40 39.15
N SER A 238 7.50 28.47 39.95
CA SER A 238 7.93 28.72 41.32
C SER A 238 9.11 29.70 41.27
N ASP A 239 8.80 31.00 41.31
CA ASP A 239 9.76 32.05 41.63
C ASP A 239 10.01 32.07 43.15
N ASP A 240 11.28 32.17 43.49
CA ASP A 240 11.87 32.76 44.71
C ASP A 240 11.51 32.18 46.09
N ILE A 241 12.40 31.32 46.59
CA ILE A 241 12.86 31.42 47.98
C ILE A 241 14.38 31.61 47.96
N LYS A 242 14.82 32.86 47.85
CA LYS A 242 16.10 33.28 48.43
C LYS A 242 15.97 33.19 49.95
N ALA A 243 16.49 32.11 50.53
CA ALA A 243 16.76 32.06 51.96
C ALA A 243 18.16 32.64 52.19
N ASP A 244 18.21 33.95 52.36
CA ASP A 244 19.34 34.66 52.93
C ASP A 244 19.15 34.67 54.45
N HIS A 245 19.91 33.86 55.18
CA HIS A 245 20.04 33.99 56.64
C HIS A 245 21.47 33.67 57.07
N THR A 246 22.27 34.74 57.09
CA THR A 246 23.35 34.96 58.07
C THR A 246 22.80 34.96 59.49
N SER A 247 23.24 34.02 60.32
CA SER A 247 23.85 34.23 61.66
C SER A 247 24.26 32.89 62.24
#